data_AF-A0AAV6ABW4-F1
#
_entry.id   AF-A0AAV6ABW4-F1
#
_cell.length_a   1.000
_cell.length_b   1.000
_cell.length_c   1.000
_cell.angle_alpha   90.00
_cell.angle_beta   90.00
_cell.angle_gamma   90.00
#
_symmetry.space_group_name_H-M   'P 1'
#
loop_
_entity.id
_entity.type
_entity.pdbx_description
1 polymer ?
#
loop_
_entity_poly.entity_id
_entity_poly.type
_entity_poly.pdbx_seq_one_letter_code
_entity_poly.pdbx_strand_id
1 'polypeptide(L)'
;SVAIERGPLVYCLEQADHPDASVADLEIDTAKPLESAWASDRLEGVTVVRGFGWAVDTTPWKDRLYRPLVRGGSAPRRQTALNAIPYYAWANRGPGAMRVWIPRGAG
;
A
#
# COMPACT_ATOMS: atom_id res chain seq x y z
N SER A 1 -2.66 -1.76 12.07
CA SER A 1 -1.82 -1.26 10.97
C SER A 1 -0.37 -1.24 11.40
N VAL A 2 0.55 -1.09 10.46
CA VAL A 2 2.00 -0.95 10.67
C VAL A 2 2.54 0.15 9.76
N ALA A 3 3.73 0.66 10.05
CA ALA A 3 4.47 1.56 9.17
C ALA A 3 5.78 0.89 8.72
N ILE A 4 6.30 1.32 7.56
CA ILE A 4 7.60 0.88 7.05
C ILE A 4 8.62 1.98 7.41
N GLU A 5 9.73 1.57 8.01
CA GLU A 5 10.85 2.45 8.33
C GLU A 5 12.17 1.84 7.84
N ARG A 6 13.10 2.70 7.40
CA ARG A 6 14.47 2.31 7.06
C ARG A 6 15.42 3.41 7.50
N GLY A 7 16.22 3.13 8.53
CA GLY A 7 17.03 4.16 9.18
C GLY A 7 16.12 5.21 9.83
N PRO A 8 16.39 6.52 9.67
CA PRO A 8 15.58 7.57 10.28
C PRO A 8 14.30 7.90 9.48
N LEU A 9 14.05 7.22 8.36
CA LEU A 9 12.99 7.61 7.41
C LEU A 9 11.77 6.70 7.55
N VAL A 10 10.62 7.32 7.75
CA VAL A 10 9.29 6.72 7.59
C VAL A 10 8.93 6.71 6.10
N TYR A 11 8.31 5.63 5.64
CA TYR A 11 7.88 5.44 4.27
C TYR A 11 6.36 5.50 4.14
N CYS A 12 5.88 5.80 2.93
CA CYS A 12 4.47 5.82 2.59
C CYS A 12 4.19 5.15 1.24
N LEU A 13 2.97 4.67 1.05
CA LEU A 13 2.45 4.26 -0.26
C LEU A 13 1.78 5.47 -0.93
N GLU A 14 2.09 5.73 -2.19
CA GLU A 14 1.47 6.77 -3.01
C GLU A 14 0.68 6.16 -4.17
N GLN A 15 -0.45 6.76 -4.54
CA GLN A 15 -1.33 6.29 -5.62
C GLN A 15 -0.61 6.20 -6.97
N ALA A 16 0.38 7.07 -7.21
CA ALA A 16 1.21 7.07 -8.42
C ALA A 16 1.99 5.76 -8.61
N ASP A 17 2.32 5.03 -7.54
CA ASP A 17 3.00 3.74 -7.62
C ASP A 17 2.03 2.53 -7.65
N HIS A 18 0.73 2.78 -7.54
CA HIS A 18 -0.31 1.74 -7.42
C HIS A 18 -1.52 2.05 -8.33
N PRO A 19 -1.36 2.18 -9.67
CA PRO A 19 -2.44 2.61 -10.56
C PRO A 19 -3.64 1.65 -10.60
N ASP A 20 -3.42 0.36 -10.33
CA ASP A 20 -4.44 -0.69 -10.41
C ASP A 20 -5.13 -1.00 -9.07
N ALA A 21 -4.89 -0.18 -8.04
CA ALA A 21 -5.49 -0.36 -6.72
C ALA A 21 -5.61 0.98 -5.98
N SER A 22 -6.72 1.16 -5.25
CA SER A 22 -6.83 2.26 -4.31
C SER A 22 -5.84 2.05 -3.16
N VAL A 23 -5.00 3.05 -2.86
CA VAL A 23 -4.10 3.02 -1.69
C VAL A 23 -4.87 2.80 -0.39
N ALA A 24 -6.15 3.20 -0.34
CA ALA A 24 -6.99 3.01 0.83
C ALA A 24 -7.32 1.52 1.09
N ASP A 25 -7.22 0.68 0.06
CA ASP A 25 -7.60 -0.73 0.07
C ASP A 25 -6.38 -1.66 0.02
N LEU A 26 -5.18 -1.11 0.19
CA LEU A 26 -3.94 -1.88 0.30
C LEU A 26 -3.69 -2.34 1.73
N GLU A 27 -3.29 -3.60 1.85
CA GLU A 27 -2.86 -4.26 3.07
C GLU A 27 -1.47 -4.85 2.87
N ILE A 28 -0.63 -4.89 3.93
CA ILE A 28 0.72 -5.46 3.89
C ILE A 28 0.75 -6.88 4.45
N ASP A 29 1.51 -7.75 3.79
CA ASP A 29 1.89 -9.09 4.26
C ASP A 29 3.19 -8.99 5.08
N THR A 30 3.07 -8.98 6.41
CA THR A 30 4.22 -8.88 7.30
C THR A 30 4.99 -10.19 7.46
N ALA A 31 4.52 -11.30 6.86
CA ALA A 31 5.25 -12.56 6.85
C ALA A 31 6.27 -12.63 5.70
N LYS A 32 6.15 -11.75 4.70
CA LYS A 32 7.10 -11.64 3.58
C LYS A 32 8.18 -10.59 3.86
N PRO A 33 9.42 -10.82 3.39
CA PRO A 33 10.49 -9.86 3.57
C PRO A 33 10.23 -8.57 2.77
N LEU A 34 10.82 -7.49 3.24
CA LEU A 34 10.92 -6.23 2.49
C LEU A 34 12.28 -6.18 1.79
N GLU A 35 12.28 -5.63 0.58
CA GLU A 35 13.49 -5.40 -0.22
C GLU A 35 13.65 -3.91 -0.46
N SER A 36 14.88 -3.40 -0.40
CA SER A 36 15.13 -1.98 -0.65
C SER A 36 16.15 -1.79 -1.76
N ALA A 37 15.88 -0.88 -2.70
CA ALA A 37 16.78 -0.56 -3.80
C ALA A 37 16.85 0.96 -4.01
N TRP A 38 18.03 1.44 -4.38
CA TRP A 38 18.21 2.83 -4.82
C TRP A 38 17.59 3.03 -6.20
N ALA A 39 16.74 4.03 -6.35
CA ALA A 39 16.10 4.42 -7.60
C ALA A 39 16.55 5.85 -7.96
N SER A 40 17.60 5.94 -8.77
CA SER A 40 18.20 7.22 -9.20
C SER A 40 17.30 8.04 -10.12
N ASP A 41 16.38 7.38 -10.81
CA ASP A 41 15.42 7.95 -11.76
C ASP A 41 14.13 8.46 -11.09
N ARG A 42 14.00 8.31 -9.77
CA ARG A 42 12.79 8.68 -9.02
C ARG A 42 13.12 9.71 -7.96
N LEU A 43 12.32 10.80 -7.92
CA LEU A 43 12.29 11.76 -6.81
C LEU A 43 13.69 12.27 -6.43
N GLU A 44 14.49 12.65 -7.44
CA GLU A 44 15.88 13.12 -7.29
C GLU A 44 16.84 12.09 -6.66
N GLY A 45 16.47 10.81 -6.68
CA GLY A 45 17.23 9.72 -6.10
C GLY A 45 16.73 9.38 -4.70
N VAL A 46 15.99 8.28 -4.58
CA VAL A 46 15.52 7.77 -3.29
C VAL A 46 15.74 6.28 -3.18
N THR A 47 15.84 5.76 -1.96
CA THR A 47 15.64 4.33 -1.73
C THR A 47 14.14 4.05 -1.77
N VAL A 48 13.72 3.09 -2.58
CA VAL A 48 12.36 2.53 -2.58
C VAL A 48 12.37 1.26 -1.76
N VAL A 49 11.35 1.06 -0.93
CA VAL A 49 11.14 -0.20 -0.20
C VAL A 49 9.98 -0.95 -0.85
N ARG A 50 10.27 -2.13 -1.38
CA ARG A 50 9.31 -3.05 -1.97
C ARG A 50 8.85 -4.06 -0.91
N GLY A 51 7.55 -4.25 -0.83
CA GLY A 51 6.90 -5.30 -0.07
C GLY A 51 5.84 -6.02 -0.88
N PHE A 52 5.17 -6.95 -0.22
CA PHE A 52 4.03 -7.68 -0.77
C PHE A 52 2.83 -7.55 0.15
N GLY A 53 1.66 -7.73 -0.42
CA GLY A 53 0.42 -7.64 0.31
C GLY A 53 -0.76 -7.89 -0.58
N TRP A 54 -1.88 -7.27 -0.25
CA TRP A 54 -3.13 -7.45 -0.95
C TRP A 54 -3.82 -6.12 -1.26
N ALA A 55 -4.50 -6.08 -2.40
CA ALA A 55 -5.54 -5.10 -2.68
C ALA A 55 -6.89 -5.75 -2.40
N VAL A 56 -7.71 -5.13 -1.55
CA VAL A 56 -9.08 -5.57 -1.28
C VAL A 56 -9.93 -5.34 -2.52
N ASP A 57 -10.66 -6.37 -2.95
CA ASP A 57 -11.63 -6.26 -4.04
C ASP A 57 -12.90 -5.57 -3.55
N THR A 58 -13.13 -4.38 -4.06
CA THR A 58 -14.29 -3.56 -3.72
C THR A 58 -15.48 -3.79 -4.67
N THR A 59 -15.35 -4.63 -5.69
CA THR A 59 -16.43 -4.97 -6.63
C THR A 59 -17.73 -5.41 -5.93
N PRO A 60 -17.70 -6.20 -4.84
CA PRO A 60 -18.92 -6.56 -4.10
C PRO A 60 -19.69 -5.38 -3.49
N TRP A 61 -19.08 -4.19 -3.40
CA TRP A 61 -19.69 -2.96 -2.91
C TRP A 61 -20.30 -2.09 -4.01
N LYS A 62 -20.24 -2.51 -5.28
CA LYS A 62 -20.83 -1.75 -6.38
C LYS A 62 -22.30 -1.44 -6.10
N ASP A 63 -22.63 -0.15 -6.15
CA ASP A 63 -23.97 0.42 -5.89
C ASP A 63 -24.54 0.12 -4.49
N ARG A 64 -23.69 -0.16 -3.49
CA ARG A 64 -24.10 -0.46 -2.10
C ARG A 64 -23.18 0.20 -1.08
N LEU A 65 -23.76 0.96 -0.15
CA LEU A 65 -23.01 1.55 0.97
C LEU A 65 -22.82 0.58 2.15
N TYR A 66 -23.79 -0.31 2.38
CA TYR A 66 -23.77 -1.27 3.49
C TYR A 66 -24.07 -2.69 3.00
N ARG A 67 -23.48 -3.68 3.65
CA ARG A 67 -23.71 -5.11 3.41
C ARG A 67 -23.86 -5.85 4.75
N PRO A 68 -24.66 -6.92 4.81
CA PRO A 68 -24.72 -7.77 6.00
C PRO A 68 -23.34 -8.31 6.36
N LEU A 69 -23.01 -8.29 7.65
CA LEU A 69 -21.78 -8.88 8.15
C LEU A 69 -21.83 -10.40 8.00
N VAL A 70 -20.96 -10.96 7.17
CA VAL A 70 -20.77 -12.41 7.06
C VAL A 70 -19.64 -12.81 8.02
N ARG A 71 -19.99 -13.50 9.11
CA ARG A 71 -18.99 -14.00 10.07
C ARG A 71 -18.06 -15.01 9.38
N GLY A 72 -16.76 -14.79 9.51
CA GLY A 72 -15.73 -15.67 8.94
C GLY A 72 -15.45 -15.45 7.44
N GLY A 73 -16.15 -14.52 6.78
CA GLY A 73 -15.81 -14.11 5.42
C GLY A 73 -14.74 -13.02 5.43
N SER A 74 -13.60 -13.25 4.76
CA SER A 74 -12.72 -12.16 4.36
C SER A 74 -13.25 -11.52 3.07
N ALA A 75 -13.03 -10.21 2.90
CA ALA A 75 -13.27 -9.59 1.61
C ALA A 75 -12.36 -10.27 0.57
N PRO A 76 -12.85 -10.51 -0.67
CA PRO A 76 -11.99 -11.02 -1.73
C PRO A 76 -10.80 -10.07 -1.91
N ARG A 77 -9.63 -10.63 -2.20
CA ARG A 77 -8.39 -9.86 -2.25
C ARG A 77 -7.48 -10.39 -3.33
N ARG A 78 -6.72 -9.51 -3.97
CA ARG A 78 -5.73 -9.84 -4.99
C ARG A 78 -4.34 -9.55 -4.46
N GLN A 79 -3.39 -10.49 -4.63
CA GLN A 79 -2.00 -10.23 -4.29
C GLN A 79 -1.44 -9.07 -5.14
N THR A 80 -0.67 -8.19 -4.50
CA THR A 80 -0.02 -7.07 -5.18
C THR A 80 1.33 -6.76 -4.55
N ALA A 81 2.21 -6.14 -5.34
CA ALA A 81 3.41 -5.51 -4.81
C ALA A 81 3.04 -4.16 -4.17
N LEU A 82 3.78 -3.80 -3.12
CA LEU A 82 3.69 -2.50 -2.47
C LEU A 82 5.01 -1.78 -2.68
N ASN A 83 5.00 -0.62 -3.32
CA ASN A 83 6.18 0.21 -3.50
C ASN A 83 6.07 1.43 -2.58
N ALA A 84 6.91 1.48 -1.55
CA ALA A 84 6.92 2.56 -0.60
C ALA A 84 8.08 3.53 -0.88
N ILE A 85 7.78 4.82 -0.84
CA ILE A 85 8.76 5.91 -0.97
C ILE A 85 8.94 6.62 0.39
N PRO A 86 10.05 7.33 0.63
CA PRO A 86 10.19 8.16 1.82
C PRO A 86 9.02 9.13 1.95
N TYR A 87 8.46 9.27 3.15
CA TYR A 87 7.28 10.11 3.41
C TYR A 87 7.49 11.56 2.97
N TYR A 88 8.68 12.13 3.17
CA TYR A 88 8.99 13.50 2.77
C TYR A 88 8.91 13.73 1.26
N ALA A 89 9.03 12.67 0.44
CA ALA A 89 9.09 12.75 -1.01
C ALA A 89 7.70 12.62 -1.68
N TRP A 90 6.65 12.33 -0.90
CA TRP A 90 5.26 12.29 -1.38
C TRP A 90 4.80 13.64 -1.96
N ALA A 91 3.77 13.60 -2.81
CA ALA A 91 3.10 14.76 -3.43
C ALA A 91 3.95 15.54 -4.45
N ASN A 92 5.05 14.94 -4.93
CA ASN A 92 5.88 15.48 -6.01
C ASN A 92 5.57 14.87 -7.39
N ARG A 93 4.56 13.98 -7.49
CA ARG A 93 4.20 13.25 -8.73
C ARG A 93 2.73 13.45 -9.13
N GLY A 94 2.13 14.55 -8.68
CA GLY A 94 0.73 14.88 -8.91
C GLY A 94 -0.19 14.48 -7.76
N PRO A 95 -1.48 14.87 -7.83
CA PRO A 95 -2.45 14.56 -6.80
C PRO A 95 -2.74 13.05 -6.74
N GLY A 96 -2.82 12.51 -5.54
CA GLY A 96 -3.13 11.10 -5.32
C GLY A 96 -3.23 10.74 -3.84
N ALA A 97 -3.93 9.67 -3.54
CA ALA A 97 -4.01 9.14 -2.17
C ALA A 97 -2.63 8.72 -1.65
N MET A 98 -2.45 8.84 -0.34
CA MET A 98 -1.24 8.39 0.35
C MET A 98 -1.58 7.80 1.72
N ARG A 99 -0.77 6.84 2.16
CA ARG A 99 -0.88 6.22 3.47
C ARG A 99 0.48 5.83 4.04
N VAL A 100 0.72 6.19 5.30
CA VAL A 100 1.85 5.71 6.11
C VAL A 100 1.49 4.42 6.86
N TRP A 101 0.34 4.42 7.54
CA TRP A 101 -0.11 3.30 8.37
C TRP A 101 -0.90 2.28 7.55
N ILE A 102 -0.24 1.21 7.12
CA ILE A 102 -0.80 0.18 6.25
C ILE A 102 -1.49 -0.91 7.11
N PRO A 103 -2.78 -1.24 6.87
CA PRO A 103 -3.43 -2.38 7.50
C PRO A 103 -2.65 -3.67 7.25
N ARG A 104 -2.63 -4.57 8.24
CA ARG A 104 -2.03 -5.91 8.05
C ARG A 104 -3.08 -6.79 7.38
N GLY A 105 -2.73 -7.47 6.29
CA GLY A 105 -3.59 -8.51 5.77
C GLY A 105 -3.58 -9.70 6.72
N ALA A 106 -4.74 -10.14 7.18
CA ALA A 106 -4.83 -11.37 7.95
C ALA A 106 -4.44 -12.55 7.04
N GLY A 107 -3.44 -13.34 7.43
CA GLY A 107 -3.10 -14.59 6.73
C GLY A 107 -4.31 -15.50 6.58
#